data_AF-A0A0D2EI05-F1
#
_entry.id   AF-A0A0D2EI05-F1
#
_cell.length_a   1.000
_cell.length_b   1.000
_cell.length_c   1.000
_cell.angle_alpha   90.00
_cell.angle_beta   90.00
_cell.angle_gamma   90.00
#
_symmetry.space_group_name_H-M   'P 1'
#
loop_
_entity.id
_entity.type
_entity.pdbx_description
1 polymer ?
#
loop_
_entity_poly.entity_id
_entity_poly.type
_entity_poly.pdbx_seq_one_letter_code
_entity_poly.pdbx_strand_id
1 'polypeptide(L)'
;MASKKKPTAVRFVDSHPFPSSKREQELIRASARSHAATVSHPKYRKQSTQRPDEETSAAALATRSERSSSEETTSPPSTRPVDTPSAQELLQESAKPWQKFNQQNQPFHRYRLPTKSSSGNSSTEANVGRKRREIQVRRDGNQSQVVAQSSIPIFKGNTDPFNTTVIPVSALEHLLLQQARAQSMLNTWPSEIALRHNHGALTAESLKKMPAFITDKASSHAIISHAYYSSSSRQRNRGQPYERTLGHAEKHKFQALRALQESLESQRHTGDAGKLRKIFAACCWLGAAEMLSGNVHAAIVHLTASRKIIESMGGWSAIGRMEKEILLGAVVGLAAALRTRPVMEIGDFDPGSWRDYPWSTESNDPPTLCEDLKLAFPETAPSESSGSTSISPALKAIFEDMRELLVIEELKFKYATSKSSGTTEIFRWSHARKVAVRARGLHYCCDLVEAAKMDGKPMTVVSAPNGIASQLALTYEFALCLAMRCFDRCIFEEHYQPGGVFRESKRYHMEMTAVMEALRPAAADFSLVPDERTRDVLWIYSIGAYVEDVFLRPELERKGDPVPSQRRFFSTRFSYLVAANLDFGSFEDVTRFLRETYLYFPRLQDTSLKKLVEF
;
A
#
# COMPACT_ATOMS: atom_id res chain seq x y z
N MET A 1 26.48 31.58 -38.95
CA MET A 1 25.38 30.58 -38.94
C MET A 1 25.19 30.08 -37.51
N ALA A 2 23.96 29.95 -37.01
CA ALA A 2 23.69 29.51 -35.63
C ALA A 2 22.81 28.25 -35.63
N SER A 3 23.17 27.25 -34.83
CA SER A 3 22.48 25.96 -34.78
C SER A 3 21.22 26.02 -33.91
N LYS A 4 20.04 25.81 -34.50
CA LYS A 4 18.79 25.68 -33.75
C LYS A 4 18.73 24.32 -33.05
N LYS A 5 18.97 24.29 -31.73
CA LYS A 5 18.61 23.13 -30.89
C LYS A 5 17.11 22.87 -30.99
N LYS A 6 16.70 21.63 -31.28
CA LYS A 6 15.29 21.22 -31.19
C LYS A 6 14.87 21.15 -29.71
N PRO A 7 13.64 21.56 -29.35
CA PRO A 7 13.14 21.36 -27.99
C PRO A 7 12.96 19.87 -27.68
N THR A 8 13.25 19.50 -26.43
CA THR A 8 13.08 18.12 -25.95
C THR A 8 11.60 17.77 -25.88
N ALA A 9 11.17 16.72 -26.57
CA ALA A 9 9.77 16.30 -26.56
C ALA A 9 9.37 15.74 -25.18
N VAL A 10 8.56 16.49 -24.43
CA VAL A 10 7.93 16.01 -23.20
C VAL A 10 6.96 14.89 -23.56
N ARG A 11 7.31 13.65 -23.21
CA ARG A 11 6.38 12.53 -23.28
C ARG A 11 5.38 12.67 -22.14
N PHE A 12 4.15 13.05 -22.47
CA PHE A 12 3.00 12.77 -21.61
C PHE A 12 2.93 11.25 -21.43
N VAL A 13 3.13 10.79 -20.19
CA VAL A 13 2.85 9.41 -19.79
C VAL A 13 1.39 9.39 -19.38
N ASP A 14 0.57 8.71 -20.16
CA ASP A 14 -0.86 8.53 -19.86
C ASP A 14 -0.99 7.79 -18.52
N SER A 15 -1.74 8.37 -17.59
CA SER A 15 -1.86 7.89 -16.21
C SER A 15 -2.76 6.65 -16.08
N HIS A 16 -3.33 6.18 -17.18
CA HIS A 16 -4.08 4.92 -17.26
C HIS A 16 -3.22 3.81 -17.90
N PRO A 17 -2.49 2.98 -17.11
CA PRO A 17 -1.76 1.81 -17.60
C PRO A 17 -2.71 0.62 -17.92
N PHE A 18 -3.85 0.91 -18.54
CA PHE A 18 -4.76 -0.07 -19.10
C PHE A 18 -4.54 -0.15 -20.62
N PRO A 19 -3.76 -1.13 -21.12
CA PRO A 19 -3.75 -1.44 -22.55
C PRO A 19 -5.19 -1.62 -23.05
N SER A 20 -5.61 -0.66 -23.88
CA SER A 20 -6.98 -0.38 -24.32
C SER A 20 -7.64 -1.55 -25.04
N SER A 21 -6.82 -2.45 -25.58
CA SER A 21 -7.27 -3.62 -26.33
C SER A 21 -6.61 -4.91 -25.83
N LYS A 22 -7.35 -6.02 -25.98
CA LYS A 22 -6.82 -7.38 -25.76
C LYS A 22 -5.56 -7.66 -26.59
N ARG A 23 -5.49 -7.10 -27.81
CA ARG A 23 -4.33 -7.18 -28.72
C ARG A 23 -3.08 -6.53 -28.11
N GLU A 24 -3.24 -5.40 -27.44
CA GLU A 24 -2.14 -4.67 -26.79
C GLU A 24 -1.63 -5.41 -25.54
N GLN A 25 -2.53 -6.01 -24.74
CA GLN A 25 -2.13 -6.94 -23.68
C GLN A 25 -1.36 -8.15 -24.23
N GLU A 26 -1.77 -8.69 -25.37
CA GLU A 26 -1.11 -9.83 -26.00
C GLU A 26 0.26 -9.45 -26.61
N LEU A 27 0.42 -8.24 -27.14
CA LEU A 27 1.71 -7.68 -27.56
C LEU A 27 2.68 -7.50 -26.37
N ILE A 28 2.20 -6.98 -25.24
CA ILE A 28 3.02 -6.85 -24.01
C ILE A 28 3.46 -8.24 -23.51
N ARG A 29 2.54 -9.22 -23.47
CA ARG A 29 2.87 -10.62 -23.11
C ARG A 29 3.84 -11.27 -24.11
N ALA A 30 3.69 -11.00 -25.41
CA ALA A 30 4.58 -11.52 -26.45
C ALA A 30 5.99 -10.91 -26.34
N SER A 31 6.10 -9.61 -26.10
CA SER A 31 7.36 -8.91 -25.83
C SER A 31 8.07 -9.48 -24.61
N ALA A 32 7.36 -9.63 -23.48
CA ALA A 32 7.92 -10.22 -22.26
C ALA A 32 8.41 -11.67 -22.47
N ARG A 33 7.65 -12.49 -23.21
CA ARG A 33 8.05 -13.86 -23.59
C ARG A 33 9.27 -13.89 -24.51
N SER A 34 9.33 -12.99 -25.50
CA SER A 34 10.47 -12.84 -26.42
C SER A 34 11.74 -12.41 -25.70
N HIS A 35 11.64 -11.46 -24.78
CA HIS A 35 12.74 -11.04 -23.91
C HIS A 35 13.22 -12.19 -23.01
N ALA A 36 12.30 -12.91 -22.36
CA ALA A 36 12.65 -14.07 -21.54
C ALA A 36 13.31 -15.20 -22.35
N ALA A 37 12.85 -15.47 -23.57
CA ALA A 37 13.48 -16.43 -24.49
C ALA A 37 14.89 -15.99 -24.90
N THR A 38 15.07 -14.70 -25.25
CA THR A 38 16.36 -14.12 -25.61
C THR A 38 17.37 -14.21 -24.45
N VAL A 39 17.00 -13.79 -23.24
CA VAL A 39 17.89 -13.78 -22.06
C VAL A 39 18.23 -15.19 -21.56
N SER A 40 17.32 -16.16 -21.73
CA SER A 40 17.59 -17.56 -21.39
C SER A 40 18.37 -18.34 -22.46
N HIS A 41 18.54 -17.77 -23.67
CA HIS A 41 19.18 -18.49 -24.77
C HIS A 41 20.72 -18.63 -24.59
N PRO A 42 21.30 -19.85 -24.70
CA PRO A 42 22.70 -20.09 -24.36
C PRO A 42 23.75 -19.26 -25.10
N LYS A 43 23.44 -18.71 -26.30
CA LYS A 43 24.37 -17.82 -27.02
C LYS A 43 24.61 -16.50 -26.27
N TYR A 44 23.56 -15.83 -25.78
CA TYR A 44 23.70 -14.53 -25.12
C TYR A 44 24.36 -14.63 -23.74
N ARG A 45 24.09 -15.72 -23.01
CA ARG A 45 24.72 -16.00 -21.70
C ARG A 45 26.25 -16.18 -21.77
N LYS A 46 26.81 -16.52 -22.94
CA LYS A 46 28.26 -16.55 -23.17
C LYS A 46 28.85 -15.18 -23.50
N GLN A 47 28.13 -14.32 -24.22
CA GLN A 47 28.60 -12.96 -24.53
C GLN A 47 28.69 -12.09 -23.27
N SER A 48 27.77 -12.25 -22.31
CA SER A 48 27.83 -11.54 -21.01
C SER A 48 28.91 -12.07 -20.05
N THR A 49 29.75 -13.02 -20.46
CA THR A 49 30.86 -13.58 -19.66
C THR A 49 32.21 -13.50 -20.37
N GLN A 50 32.31 -12.73 -21.47
CA GLN A 50 33.55 -12.55 -22.26
C GLN A 50 33.94 -11.08 -22.52
N ARG A 51 33.63 -10.19 -21.56
CA ARG A 51 34.25 -8.86 -21.46
C ARG A 51 34.87 -8.67 -20.08
N PRO A 52 36.15 -9.03 -19.88
CA PRO A 52 37.00 -8.41 -18.88
C PRO A 52 37.37 -6.98 -19.33
N ASP A 53 38.00 -6.23 -18.44
CA ASP A 53 38.35 -4.82 -18.61
C ASP A 53 39.59 -4.61 -19.50
N GLU A 54 39.53 -3.61 -20.38
CA GLU A 54 40.71 -3.07 -21.09
C GLU A 54 40.42 -1.62 -21.51
N GLU A 55 41.48 -0.81 -21.65
CA GLU A 55 41.50 0.63 -21.96
C GLU A 55 40.88 1.59 -20.89
N THR A 56 41.57 2.65 -20.42
CA THR A 56 42.97 3.07 -20.64
C THR A 56 43.49 3.90 -19.45
N SER A 57 44.79 3.79 -19.16
CA SER A 57 45.53 4.72 -18.28
C SER A 57 46.69 5.35 -19.05
N ALA A 58 46.69 6.67 -19.26
CA ALA A 58 47.81 7.40 -19.86
C ALA A 58 47.78 8.93 -19.62
N ALA A 59 48.42 9.40 -18.54
CA ALA A 59 48.99 10.75 -18.39
C ALA A 59 49.89 10.78 -17.14
N ALA A 60 50.98 11.55 -17.12
CA ALA A 60 52.01 11.45 -16.08
C ALA A 60 52.64 12.79 -15.64
N LEU A 61 53.17 12.78 -14.41
CA LEU A 61 54.29 13.58 -13.87
C LEU A 61 54.22 15.12 -13.87
N ALA A 62 54.16 15.70 -12.65
CA ALA A 62 54.76 17.00 -12.32
C ALA A 62 55.10 17.16 -10.81
N THR A 63 56.21 16.56 -10.38
CA THR A 63 57.25 17.12 -9.47
C THR A 63 56.95 18.20 -8.38
N ARG A 64 57.32 17.83 -7.12
CA ARG A 64 58.37 18.49 -6.24
C ARG A 64 57.96 19.35 -5.02
N SER A 65 58.84 19.28 -4.00
CA SER A 65 58.94 19.99 -2.69
C SER A 65 57.95 19.53 -1.62
N GLU A 66 58.33 19.06 -0.42
CA GLU A 66 59.42 19.41 0.53
C GLU A 66 59.26 20.75 1.25
N ARG A 67 58.56 20.71 2.40
CA ARG A 67 59.04 21.02 3.78
C ARG A 67 57.83 21.23 4.71
N SER A 68 57.89 21.16 6.04
CA SER A 68 58.75 20.47 7.03
C SER A 68 58.53 21.19 8.36
N SER A 69 58.35 20.42 9.46
CA SER A 69 58.41 20.89 10.87
C SER A 69 57.33 21.94 11.28
N SER A 70 57.03 22.13 12.57
CA SER A 70 57.51 21.45 13.78
C SER A 70 56.51 21.57 14.95
N GLU A 71 56.65 20.66 15.94
CA GLU A 71 56.54 20.90 17.40
C GLU A 71 55.23 21.41 18.06
N GLU A 72 54.87 20.97 19.29
CA GLU A 72 55.28 19.75 20.02
C GLU A 72 54.32 19.41 21.20
N THR A 73 54.68 18.35 21.94
CA THR A 73 54.43 18.01 23.38
C THR A 73 53.38 18.79 24.19
N THR A 74 52.55 18.14 25.01
CA THR A 74 53.02 17.39 26.20
C THR A 74 52.25 16.12 26.58
N SER A 75 52.98 15.26 27.30
CA SER A 75 52.60 13.90 27.76
C SER A 75 52.71 13.81 29.32
N PRO A 76 52.46 12.66 29.99
CA PRO A 76 52.09 12.58 31.42
C PRO A 76 53.31 12.39 32.37
N PRO A 77 53.15 11.96 33.65
CA PRO A 77 53.29 10.50 33.92
C PRO A 77 52.64 9.87 35.19
N SER A 78 52.62 8.53 35.24
CA SER A 78 52.73 7.64 36.44
C SER A 78 51.59 7.60 37.50
N THR A 79 51.48 6.61 38.42
CA THR A 79 52.34 5.45 38.84
C THR A 79 51.54 4.12 39.06
N ARG A 80 52.23 2.99 39.27
CA ARG A 80 51.73 1.66 39.75
C ARG A 80 52.27 1.35 41.19
N PRO A 81 52.35 0.10 41.76
CA PRO A 81 51.67 -1.22 41.56
C PRO A 81 51.28 -2.01 42.89
N VAL A 82 51.01 -3.33 42.76
CA VAL A 82 51.14 -4.49 43.71
C VAL A 82 50.03 -4.80 44.76
N ASP A 83 49.34 -5.96 44.65
CA ASP A 83 49.53 -7.17 45.52
C ASP A 83 48.58 -8.38 45.21
N THR A 84 48.99 -9.58 45.66
CA THR A 84 48.39 -10.94 45.50
C THR A 84 48.94 -11.86 46.63
N PRO A 85 48.63 -13.19 46.82
CA PRO A 85 47.69 -14.14 46.17
C PRO A 85 46.89 -15.12 47.09
N SER A 86 45.96 -15.89 46.50
CA SER A 86 45.65 -17.32 46.80
C SER A 86 44.77 -17.87 45.63
N ALA A 87 44.86 -19.09 45.07
CA ALA A 87 45.10 -20.47 45.56
C ALA A 87 43.87 -21.00 46.35
N GLN A 88 43.20 -22.13 46.05
CA GLN A 88 43.41 -23.32 45.18
C GLN A 88 42.01 -23.79 44.62
N GLU A 89 41.76 -24.70 43.65
CA GLU A 89 42.54 -25.52 42.70
C GLU A 89 41.65 -26.09 41.55
N LEU A 90 42.17 -27.06 40.75
CA LEU A 90 41.53 -28.19 40.00
C LEU A 90 40.06 -28.11 39.49
N LEU A 91 39.72 -28.54 38.27
CA LEU A 91 40.20 -29.69 37.49
C LEU A 91 40.41 -29.39 35.97
N GLN A 92 41.19 -30.23 35.29
CA GLN A 92 41.35 -30.23 33.83
C GLN A 92 40.40 -31.24 33.17
N GLU A 93 39.96 -30.97 31.93
CA GLU A 93 40.06 -31.93 30.82
C GLU A 93 39.94 -31.19 29.46
N SER A 94 41.05 -31.07 28.72
CA SER A 94 41.34 -31.91 27.54
C SER A 94 40.59 -31.50 26.26
N ALA A 95 41.22 -30.64 25.44
CA ALA A 95 40.80 -30.39 24.07
C ALA A 95 41.30 -31.49 23.11
N LYS A 96 40.47 -31.93 22.17
CA LYS A 96 40.87 -32.76 21.00
C LYS A 96 40.31 -32.19 19.69
N PRO A 97 40.99 -32.40 18.55
CA PRO A 97 40.86 -31.52 17.38
C PRO A 97 39.71 -31.89 16.44
N TRP A 98 39.24 -30.90 15.69
CA TRP A 98 38.26 -31.07 14.61
C TRP A 98 38.81 -31.97 13.50
N GLN A 99 38.23 -33.17 13.33
CA GLN A 99 38.52 -34.04 12.20
C GLN A 99 37.93 -33.47 10.91
N LYS A 100 38.79 -33.23 9.90
CA LYS A 100 38.35 -32.94 8.53
C LYS A 100 37.78 -34.21 7.90
N PHE A 101 36.46 -34.28 7.73
CA PHE A 101 35.83 -35.35 6.96
C PHE A 101 36.07 -35.13 5.46
N ASN A 102 36.96 -35.93 4.86
CA ASN A 102 37.09 -36.01 3.41
C ASN A 102 35.87 -36.73 2.83
N GLN A 103 35.08 -36.02 2.02
CA GLN A 103 34.12 -36.63 1.10
C GLN A 103 34.53 -36.35 -0.35
N GLN A 104 35.52 -37.11 -0.83
CA GLN A 104 35.69 -37.35 -2.26
C GLN A 104 34.98 -38.65 -2.65
N ASN A 105 34.53 -38.74 -3.90
CA ASN A 105 33.99 -39.94 -4.55
C ASN A 105 32.67 -40.51 -3.98
N GLN A 106 31.58 -39.75 -4.13
CA GLN A 106 30.30 -40.34 -4.54
C GLN A 106 29.80 -39.69 -5.85
N PRO A 107 29.22 -40.44 -6.80
CA PRO A 107 28.82 -39.91 -8.10
C PRO A 107 27.52 -39.11 -8.01
N PHE A 108 27.55 -37.85 -8.44
CA PHE A 108 26.34 -37.04 -8.57
C PHE A 108 25.39 -37.64 -9.62
N HIS A 109 24.26 -38.21 -9.19
CA HIS A 109 23.19 -38.66 -10.08
C HIS A 109 22.54 -37.46 -10.79
N ARG A 110 23.04 -37.18 -11.99
CA ARG A 110 22.66 -36.04 -12.83
C ARG A 110 21.30 -36.31 -13.51
N TYR A 111 20.21 -36.08 -12.77
CA TYR A 111 18.84 -36.24 -13.28
C TYR A 111 18.58 -35.42 -14.55
N ARG A 112 18.66 -36.06 -15.72
CA ARG A 112 18.10 -35.56 -16.97
C ARG A 112 16.59 -35.74 -16.94
N LEU A 113 15.83 -34.65 -17.00
CA LEU A 113 14.40 -34.71 -17.27
C LEU A 113 14.19 -35.18 -18.73
N PRO A 114 13.44 -36.28 -18.97
CA PRO A 114 13.12 -36.70 -20.32
C PRO A 114 12.03 -35.80 -20.90
N THR A 115 12.41 -34.88 -21.80
CA THR A 115 11.46 -34.10 -22.59
C THR A 115 10.74 -35.01 -23.58
N LYS A 116 9.48 -35.37 -23.30
CA LYS A 116 8.60 -36.02 -24.29
C LYS A 116 8.34 -35.06 -25.46
N SER A 117 9.11 -35.19 -26.52
CA SER A 117 8.84 -34.58 -27.81
C SER A 117 7.61 -35.24 -28.44
N SER A 118 6.50 -34.49 -28.56
CA SER A 118 5.32 -34.94 -29.29
C SER A 118 5.57 -34.85 -30.80
N SER A 119 6.13 -35.90 -31.39
CA SER A 119 6.25 -36.06 -32.84
C SER A 119 4.89 -36.43 -33.44
N GLY A 120 4.20 -35.43 -33.99
CA GLY A 120 3.08 -35.62 -34.93
C GLY A 120 3.55 -35.25 -36.33
N ASN A 121 3.42 -36.16 -37.29
CA ASN A 121 3.99 -36.01 -38.62
C ASN A 121 3.21 -35.04 -39.53
N SER A 122 3.86 -34.62 -40.60
CA SER A 122 3.40 -33.67 -41.62
C SER A 122 2.74 -34.36 -42.83
N SER A 123 2.34 -33.53 -43.81
CA SER A 123 1.71 -33.85 -45.11
C SER A 123 0.21 -34.20 -45.05
N THR A 124 -0.64 -33.81 -46.01
CA THR A 124 -0.41 -33.04 -47.27
C THR A 124 -1.65 -32.17 -47.60
N GLU A 125 -1.48 -31.20 -48.52
CA GLU A 125 -2.41 -30.64 -49.53
C GLU A 125 -3.96 -30.77 -49.42
N ALA A 126 -4.78 -29.92 -50.05
CA ALA A 126 -4.69 -28.52 -50.53
C ALA A 126 -6.08 -28.09 -51.05
N ASN A 127 -6.40 -26.79 -50.96
CA ASN A 127 -7.44 -26.05 -51.73
C ASN A 127 -8.86 -26.64 -51.90
N VAL A 128 -9.87 -25.85 -51.49
CA VAL A 128 -10.94 -25.26 -52.35
C VAL A 128 -11.99 -24.62 -51.42
N GLY A 129 -12.54 -23.46 -51.80
CA GLY A 129 -13.52 -22.72 -50.98
C GLY A 129 -14.99 -22.93 -51.41
N ARG A 130 -15.81 -21.90 -51.13
CA ARG A 130 -17.17 -21.61 -51.68
C ARG A 130 -18.40 -21.92 -50.80
N LYS A 131 -18.91 -20.84 -50.16
CA LYS A 131 -20.34 -20.51 -49.92
C LYS A 131 -21.23 -21.37 -48.99
N ARG A 132 -21.62 -20.73 -47.87
CA ARG A 132 -23.02 -20.33 -47.51
C ARG A 132 -24.11 -21.43 -47.44
N ARG A 133 -24.58 -21.71 -46.21
CA ARG A 133 -25.97 -21.41 -45.79
C ARG A 133 -26.19 -21.50 -44.27
N GLU A 134 -27.29 -20.92 -43.82
CA GLU A 134 -27.80 -20.96 -42.45
C GLU A 134 -28.38 -22.34 -42.09
N ILE A 135 -28.24 -22.75 -40.82
CA ILE A 135 -29.32 -23.40 -40.06
C ILE A 135 -29.41 -22.68 -38.71
N GLN A 136 -30.63 -22.37 -38.28
CA GLN A 136 -30.93 -21.67 -37.02
C GLN A 136 -31.85 -22.56 -36.17
N VAL A 137 -31.78 -22.39 -34.84
CA VAL A 137 -32.73 -22.94 -33.84
C VAL A 137 -32.78 -24.47 -33.68
N ARG A 138 -32.16 -24.97 -32.61
CA ARG A 138 -32.93 -25.55 -31.49
C ARG A 138 -32.19 -25.43 -30.16
N ARG A 139 -32.97 -25.25 -29.08
CA ARG A 139 -32.56 -25.57 -27.70
C ARG A 139 -32.50 -27.12 -27.59
N ASP A 140 -31.80 -27.77 -26.67
CA ASP A 140 -31.45 -27.44 -25.28
C ASP A 140 -30.06 -27.99 -24.88
N GLY A 141 -29.60 -27.67 -23.67
CA GLY A 141 -28.46 -28.37 -23.04
C GLY A 141 -27.58 -27.49 -22.16
N ASN A 142 -27.65 -27.68 -20.83
CA ASN A 142 -26.74 -27.03 -19.89
C ASN A 142 -25.30 -27.52 -20.04
N GLN A 143 -24.47 -26.75 -20.74
CA GLN A 143 -23.02 -26.74 -20.51
C GLN A 143 -22.54 -25.29 -20.38
N SER A 144 -22.47 -24.80 -19.14
CA SER A 144 -21.61 -23.66 -18.83
C SER A 144 -20.19 -24.02 -19.25
N GLN A 145 -19.60 -23.24 -20.17
CA GLN A 145 -18.18 -23.35 -20.44
C GLN A 145 -17.42 -23.01 -19.16
N VAL A 146 -16.98 -24.04 -18.44
CA VAL A 146 -16.02 -23.92 -17.34
C VAL A 146 -14.74 -23.42 -17.97
N VAL A 147 -14.57 -22.09 -17.96
CA VAL A 147 -13.36 -21.41 -18.45
C VAL A 147 -12.17 -22.12 -17.81
N ALA A 148 -11.34 -22.73 -18.66
CA ALA A 148 -10.34 -23.70 -18.24
C ALA A 148 -9.53 -23.14 -17.08
N GLN A 149 -9.74 -23.73 -15.89
CA GLN A 149 -9.07 -23.26 -14.68
C GLN A 149 -7.56 -23.31 -14.94
N SER A 150 -6.88 -22.20 -14.70
CA SER A 150 -5.42 -22.17 -14.59
C SER A 150 -5.04 -22.92 -13.31
N SER A 151 -5.10 -24.25 -13.40
CA SER A 151 -4.70 -25.17 -12.35
C SER A 151 -3.25 -24.85 -11.99
N ILE A 152 -3.09 -24.33 -10.77
CA ILE A 152 -1.77 -24.09 -10.20
C ILE A 152 -1.03 -25.42 -10.27
N PRO A 153 0.13 -25.52 -10.97
CA PRO A 153 0.88 -26.75 -11.00
C PRO A 153 1.37 -27.03 -9.57
N ILE A 154 0.72 -27.98 -8.89
CA ILE A 154 1.11 -28.41 -7.56
C ILE A 154 2.42 -29.17 -7.73
N PHE A 155 3.53 -28.45 -7.59
CA PHE A 155 4.86 -29.04 -7.51
C PHE A 155 4.86 -30.00 -6.32
N LYS A 156 4.91 -31.30 -6.61
CA LYS A 156 5.00 -32.39 -5.63
C LYS A 156 6.42 -32.46 -5.06
N GLY A 157 6.85 -31.39 -4.40
CA GLY A 157 8.15 -31.26 -3.75
C GLY A 157 8.00 -30.65 -2.37
N ASN A 158 8.91 -31.01 -1.47
CA ASN A 158 9.05 -30.30 -0.20
C ASN A 158 9.61 -28.90 -0.48
N THR A 159 8.89 -27.85 -0.06
CA THR A 159 9.34 -26.46 -0.18
C THR A 159 10.45 -26.09 0.81
N ASP A 160 10.74 -26.97 1.77
CA ASP A 160 11.82 -26.87 2.73
C ASP A 160 12.69 -28.15 2.66
N PRO A 161 13.57 -28.29 1.65
CA PRO A 161 14.34 -29.52 1.40
C PRO A 161 15.35 -29.86 2.52
N PHE A 162 15.49 -29.01 3.53
CA PHE A 162 16.39 -29.18 4.68
C PHE A 162 15.64 -29.35 6.01
N ASN A 163 14.30 -29.33 6.01
CA ASN A 163 13.46 -29.35 7.23
C ASN A 163 13.85 -28.27 8.26
N THR A 164 14.15 -27.07 7.77
CA THR A 164 14.54 -25.86 8.53
C THR A 164 13.36 -25.04 9.06
N THR A 165 12.13 -25.35 8.64
CA THR A 165 10.91 -24.68 9.09
C THR A 165 10.39 -25.28 10.40
N VAL A 166 9.92 -24.43 11.31
CA VAL A 166 9.43 -24.85 12.65
C VAL A 166 8.13 -25.66 12.57
N ILE A 167 7.39 -25.53 11.46
CA ILE A 167 6.24 -26.37 11.11
C ILE A 167 6.34 -26.76 9.63
N PRO A 168 5.91 -27.96 9.20
CA PRO A 168 5.96 -28.34 7.80
C PRO A 168 5.11 -27.40 6.92
N VAL A 169 5.72 -26.77 5.92
CA VAL A 169 5.06 -25.89 4.95
C VAL A 169 4.98 -26.57 3.59
N SER A 170 3.77 -26.81 3.09
CA SER A 170 3.56 -27.37 1.74
C SER A 170 3.78 -26.33 0.63
N ALA A 171 4.00 -26.81 -0.60
CA ALA A 171 4.14 -25.96 -1.78
C ALA A 171 2.91 -25.06 -2.04
N LEU A 172 1.71 -25.48 -1.62
CA LEU A 172 0.50 -24.66 -1.68
C LEU A 172 0.56 -23.53 -0.65
N GLU A 173 0.88 -23.83 0.61
CA GLU A 173 0.99 -22.83 1.67
C GLU A 173 2.08 -21.81 1.36
N HIS A 174 3.23 -22.25 0.86
CA HIS A 174 4.31 -21.35 0.42
C HIS A 174 3.83 -20.37 -0.67
N LEU A 175 3.08 -20.84 -1.67
CA LEU A 175 2.49 -19.98 -2.70
C LEU A 175 1.43 -19.02 -2.13
N LEU A 176 0.58 -19.48 -1.21
CA LEU A 176 -0.41 -18.62 -0.56
C LEU A 176 0.26 -17.55 0.32
N LEU A 177 1.35 -17.87 1.01
CA LEU A 177 2.17 -16.92 1.78
C LEU A 177 2.79 -15.84 0.87
N GLN A 178 3.34 -16.23 -0.29
CA GLN A 178 3.83 -15.28 -1.28
C GLN A 178 2.72 -14.34 -1.77
N GLN A 179 1.55 -14.89 -2.13
CA GLN A 179 0.39 -14.09 -2.57
C GLN A 179 -0.12 -13.14 -1.48
N ALA A 180 -0.23 -13.62 -0.24
CA ALA A 180 -0.72 -12.83 0.89
C ALA A 180 0.22 -11.65 1.18
N ARG A 181 1.55 -11.88 1.21
CA ARG A 181 2.54 -10.81 1.35
C ARG A 181 2.48 -9.82 0.20
N ALA A 182 2.43 -10.31 -1.04
CA ALA A 182 2.32 -9.45 -2.22
C ALA A 182 1.08 -8.54 -2.16
N GLN A 183 -0.05 -9.05 -1.67
CA GLN A 183 -1.24 -8.24 -1.41
C GLN A 183 -1.04 -7.25 -0.26
N SER A 184 -0.39 -7.64 0.85
CA SER A 184 -0.05 -6.70 1.92
C SER A 184 0.80 -5.53 1.40
N MET A 185 1.81 -5.76 0.55
CA MET A 185 2.63 -4.66 0.01
C MET A 185 1.79 -3.70 -0.85
N LEU A 186 0.88 -4.24 -1.67
CA LEU A 186 -0.06 -3.45 -2.49
C LEU A 186 -1.01 -2.61 -1.63
N ASN A 187 -1.46 -3.14 -0.50
CA ASN A 187 -2.33 -2.42 0.43
C ASN A 187 -1.56 -1.35 1.23
N THR A 188 -0.28 -1.59 1.55
CA THR A 188 0.52 -0.63 2.35
C THR A 188 1.06 0.50 1.49
N TRP A 189 1.70 0.24 0.34
CA TRP A 189 2.33 1.30 -0.48
C TRP A 189 1.80 1.34 -1.93
N PRO A 190 0.49 1.51 -2.16
CA PRO A 190 -0.08 1.52 -3.52
C PRO A 190 0.53 2.65 -4.37
N SER A 191 0.71 3.86 -3.81
CA SER A 191 1.36 4.98 -4.52
C SER A 191 2.80 4.68 -4.97
N GLU A 192 3.60 4.01 -4.13
CA GLU A 192 4.98 3.67 -4.49
C GLU A 192 5.03 2.57 -5.55
N ILE A 193 4.18 1.55 -5.42
CA ILE A 193 4.09 0.44 -6.38
C ILE A 193 3.57 0.92 -7.73
N ALA A 194 2.55 1.78 -7.75
CA ALA A 194 1.97 2.34 -8.97
C ALA A 194 2.98 3.21 -9.72
N LEU A 195 3.70 4.10 -9.03
CA LEU A 195 4.60 5.07 -9.67
C LEU A 195 6.02 4.54 -9.94
N ARG A 196 6.58 3.71 -9.05
CA ARG A 196 7.96 3.17 -9.17
C ARG A 196 8.02 1.75 -9.75
N HIS A 197 6.87 1.09 -9.91
CA HIS A 197 6.72 -0.31 -10.37
C HIS A 197 7.54 -1.35 -9.57
N ASN A 198 7.86 -1.05 -8.31
CA ASN A 198 8.82 -1.81 -7.49
C ASN A 198 8.22 -2.96 -6.64
N HIS A 199 6.98 -3.38 -6.93
CA HIS A 199 6.23 -4.39 -6.16
C HIS A 199 7.00 -5.67 -5.84
N GLY A 200 7.73 -6.20 -6.84
CA GLY A 200 8.54 -7.41 -6.68
C GLY A 200 9.72 -7.22 -5.71
N ALA A 201 10.34 -6.03 -5.71
CA ALA A 201 11.43 -5.69 -4.79
C ALA A 201 10.91 -5.56 -3.34
N LEU A 202 9.82 -4.83 -3.12
CA LEU A 202 9.19 -4.68 -1.81
C LEU A 202 8.70 -6.03 -1.24
N THR A 203 8.14 -6.89 -2.10
CA THR A 203 7.73 -8.25 -1.69
C THR A 203 8.93 -9.13 -1.33
N ALA A 204 10.03 -9.05 -2.07
CA ALA A 204 11.28 -9.76 -1.77
C ALA A 204 11.97 -9.23 -0.50
N GLU A 205 11.90 -7.92 -0.24
CA GLU A 205 12.39 -7.29 0.99
C GLU A 205 11.57 -7.72 2.21
N SER A 206 10.24 -7.74 2.10
CA SER A 206 9.33 -8.26 3.13
C SER A 206 9.60 -9.73 3.47
N LEU A 207 9.89 -10.56 2.46
CA LEU A 207 10.32 -11.94 2.68
C LEU A 207 11.64 -12.06 3.46
N LYS A 208 12.58 -11.13 3.28
CA LYS A 208 13.84 -11.07 4.04
C LYS A 208 13.66 -10.53 5.46
N LYS A 209 12.95 -9.40 5.62
CA LYS A 209 12.82 -8.67 6.90
C LYS A 209 11.86 -9.34 7.88
N MET A 210 10.87 -10.10 7.40
CA MET A 210 9.90 -10.82 8.23
C MET A 210 9.89 -12.33 7.90
N PRO A 211 10.90 -13.14 8.29
CA PRO A 211 11.01 -14.57 7.97
C PRO A 211 10.10 -15.47 8.83
N ALA A 212 8.80 -15.16 8.85
CA ALA A 212 7.79 -15.59 9.82
C ALA A 212 7.49 -17.11 9.94
N PHE A 213 8.19 -17.98 9.20
CA PHE A 213 8.00 -19.45 9.22
C PHE A 213 9.24 -20.26 9.64
N ILE A 214 10.32 -19.59 10.07
CA ILE A 214 11.62 -20.23 10.37
C ILE A 214 11.94 -20.24 11.88
N THR A 215 11.35 -19.35 12.68
CA THR A 215 11.85 -19.07 14.05
C THR A 215 10.82 -19.21 15.18
N ASP A 216 9.53 -19.36 14.87
CA ASP A 216 8.45 -19.41 15.87
C ASP A 216 7.20 -20.17 15.39
N LYS A 217 6.69 -21.08 16.22
CA LYS A 217 5.54 -21.96 15.93
C LYS A 217 4.23 -21.17 15.85
N ALA A 218 4.02 -20.19 16.74
CA ALA A 218 2.79 -19.40 16.77
C ALA A 218 2.67 -18.49 15.54
N SER A 219 3.72 -17.73 15.25
CA SER A 219 3.84 -16.87 14.07
C SER A 219 3.70 -17.66 12.77
N SER A 220 4.33 -18.84 12.67
CA SER A 220 4.26 -19.70 11.48
C SER A 220 2.84 -20.14 11.15
N HIS A 221 2.09 -20.61 12.15
CA HIS A 221 0.69 -20.98 11.96
C HIS A 221 -0.19 -19.75 11.70
N ALA A 222 0.05 -18.63 12.39
CA ALA A 222 -0.74 -17.40 12.23
C ALA A 222 -0.66 -16.82 10.82
N ILE A 223 0.55 -16.72 10.24
CA ILE A 223 0.73 -16.18 8.88
C ILE A 223 0.15 -17.12 7.80
N ILE A 224 0.19 -18.45 8.01
CA ILE A 224 -0.47 -19.41 7.12
C ILE A 224 -2.00 -19.31 7.23
N SER A 225 -2.55 -19.14 8.45
CA SER A 225 -3.97 -18.89 8.66
C SER A 225 -4.44 -17.63 7.91
N HIS A 226 -3.75 -16.50 8.10
CA HIS A 226 -3.96 -15.26 7.34
C HIS A 226 -3.88 -15.49 5.82
N ALA A 227 -2.91 -16.27 5.33
CA ALA A 227 -2.77 -16.57 3.91
C ALA A 227 -3.93 -17.40 3.34
N TYR A 228 -4.45 -18.38 4.11
CA TYR A 228 -5.64 -19.14 3.75
C TYR A 228 -6.91 -18.27 3.77
N TYR A 229 -7.14 -17.44 4.80
CA TYR A 229 -8.25 -16.49 4.78
C TYR A 229 -8.16 -15.53 3.59
N SER A 230 -6.98 -14.95 3.35
CA SER A 230 -6.72 -14.05 2.20
C SER A 230 -7.05 -14.73 0.87
N SER A 231 -6.73 -16.02 0.71
CA SER A 231 -7.10 -16.82 -0.46
C SER A 231 -8.61 -17.10 -0.53
N SER A 232 -9.23 -17.42 0.61
CA SER A 232 -10.67 -17.65 0.75
C SER A 232 -11.49 -16.41 0.37
N SER A 233 -11.11 -15.23 0.84
CA SER A 233 -11.72 -13.96 0.43
C SER A 233 -11.60 -13.74 -1.09
N ARG A 234 -10.46 -14.10 -1.71
CA ARG A 234 -10.29 -14.03 -3.18
C ARG A 234 -11.16 -15.05 -3.93
N GLN A 235 -11.41 -16.24 -3.37
CA GLN A 235 -12.30 -17.25 -3.94
C GLN A 235 -13.77 -16.84 -3.83
N ARG A 236 -14.21 -16.40 -2.65
CA ARG A 236 -15.57 -15.86 -2.40
C ARG A 236 -15.88 -14.69 -3.34
N ASN A 237 -14.96 -13.72 -3.47
CA ASN A 237 -15.08 -12.59 -4.41
C ASN A 237 -15.09 -12.99 -5.91
N ARG A 238 -14.89 -14.27 -6.24
CA ARG A 238 -14.95 -14.83 -7.60
C ARG A 238 -16.08 -15.84 -7.80
N GLY A 239 -16.93 -16.05 -6.78
CA GLY A 239 -17.95 -17.12 -6.79
C GLY A 239 -17.35 -18.53 -6.82
N GLN A 240 -16.11 -18.71 -6.33
CA GLN A 240 -15.42 -19.99 -6.27
C GLN A 240 -15.58 -20.63 -4.88
N PRO A 241 -15.71 -21.97 -4.78
CA PRO A 241 -15.73 -22.66 -3.48
C PRO A 241 -14.51 -22.31 -2.62
N TYR A 242 -14.77 -22.05 -1.34
CA TYR A 242 -13.82 -21.46 -0.38
C TYR A 242 -13.87 -22.10 1.01
N GLU A 243 -14.84 -22.98 1.25
CA GLU A 243 -15.16 -23.64 2.51
C GLU A 243 -14.00 -24.52 2.99
N ARG A 244 -13.41 -25.29 2.07
CA ARG A 244 -12.19 -26.08 2.33
C ARG A 244 -11.01 -25.18 2.71
N THR A 245 -10.87 -24.02 2.05
CA THR A 245 -9.82 -23.03 2.33
C THR A 245 -9.99 -22.44 3.73
N LEU A 246 -11.23 -22.18 4.16
CA LEU A 246 -11.54 -21.78 5.54
C LEU A 246 -11.23 -22.88 6.56
N GLY A 247 -11.54 -24.14 6.27
CA GLY A 247 -11.18 -25.27 7.14
C GLY A 247 -9.67 -25.36 7.40
N HIS A 248 -8.84 -25.07 6.39
CA HIS A 248 -7.39 -24.93 6.57
C HIS A 248 -7.00 -23.65 7.34
N ALA A 249 -7.66 -22.51 7.09
CA ALA A 249 -7.43 -21.26 7.82
C ALA A 249 -7.68 -21.40 9.32
N GLU A 250 -8.85 -21.95 9.70
CA GLU A 250 -9.25 -22.19 11.10
C GLU A 250 -8.33 -23.18 11.79
N LYS A 251 -7.98 -24.31 11.14
CA LYS A 251 -7.02 -25.27 11.70
C LYS A 251 -5.71 -24.58 12.11
N HIS A 252 -5.15 -23.75 11.23
CA HIS A 252 -3.90 -23.04 11.54
C HIS A 252 -4.13 -21.92 12.58
N LYS A 253 -5.32 -21.31 12.64
CA LYS A 253 -5.67 -20.34 13.70
C LYS A 253 -5.65 -20.99 15.09
N PHE A 254 -6.30 -22.15 15.25
CA PHE A 254 -6.28 -22.91 16.51
C PHE A 254 -4.87 -23.37 16.91
N GLN A 255 -4.05 -23.80 15.94
CA GLN A 255 -2.66 -24.19 16.20
C GLN A 255 -1.78 -22.99 16.58
N ALA A 256 -1.99 -21.83 15.97
CA ALA A 256 -1.32 -20.58 16.33
C ALA A 256 -1.69 -20.11 17.75
N LEU A 257 -2.99 -20.11 18.09
CA LEU A 257 -3.47 -19.72 19.42
C LEU A 257 -2.91 -20.61 20.53
N ARG A 258 -2.86 -21.93 20.33
CA ARG A 258 -2.23 -22.86 21.30
C ARG A 258 -0.74 -22.58 21.47
N ALA A 259 0.00 -22.44 20.37
CA ALA A 259 1.42 -22.11 20.42
C ALA A 259 1.71 -20.72 21.03
N LEU A 260 0.77 -19.77 20.90
CA LEU A 260 0.84 -18.47 21.54
C LEU A 260 0.61 -18.56 23.06
N GLN A 261 -0.31 -19.42 23.52
CA GLN A 261 -0.49 -19.72 24.94
C GLN A 261 0.77 -20.33 25.54
N GLU A 262 1.31 -21.40 24.92
CA GLU A 262 2.60 -22.01 25.28
C GLU A 262 3.74 -20.96 25.37
N SER A 263 3.75 -19.99 24.45
CA SER A 263 4.74 -18.91 24.41
C SER A 263 4.53 -17.85 25.50
N LEU A 264 3.29 -17.44 25.77
CA LEU A 264 2.96 -16.46 26.81
C LEU A 264 3.23 -17.00 28.21
N GLU A 265 2.88 -18.25 28.47
CA GLU A 265 3.21 -18.95 29.71
C GLU A 265 4.72 -19.01 29.91
N SER A 266 5.48 -19.43 28.89
CA SER A 266 6.94 -19.46 28.98
C SER A 266 7.54 -18.06 29.15
N GLN A 267 6.99 -17.03 28.51
CA GLN A 267 7.44 -15.64 28.66
C GLN A 267 7.29 -15.12 30.10
N ARG A 268 6.19 -15.47 30.77
CA ARG A 268 5.93 -15.11 32.17
C ARG A 268 6.98 -15.67 33.13
N HIS A 269 7.65 -16.77 32.76
CA HIS A 269 8.70 -17.39 33.56
C HIS A 269 10.11 -16.89 33.19
N THR A 270 10.39 -16.57 31.92
CA THR A 270 11.78 -16.28 31.46
C THR A 270 12.07 -14.81 31.19
N GLY A 271 11.08 -13.94 31.02
CA GLY A 271 11.30 -12.51 30.73
C GLY A 271 12.02 -12.19 29.41
N ASP A 272 12.11 -13.16 28.49
CA ASP A 272 12.95 -13.09 27.28
C ASP A 272 12.44 -12.06 26.25
N ALA A 273 13.26 -11.04 25.97
CA ALA A 273 12.95 -10.01 24.97
C ALA A 273 12.88 -10.57 23.53
N GLY A 274 13.65 -11.62 23.22
CA GLY A 274 13.59 -12.32 21.93
C GLY A 274 12.25 -13.02 21.71
N LYS A 275 11.68 -13.60 22.76
CA LYS A 275 10.34 -14.19 22.77
C LYS A 275 9.22 -13.15 22.73
N LEU A 276 9.36 -11.97 23.34
CA LEU A 276 8.41 -10.87 23.14
C LEU A 276 8.24 -10.53 21.65
N ARG A 277 9.33 -10.44 20.87
CA ARG A 277 9.24 -10.17 19.42
C ARG A 277 8.51 -11.27 18.65
N LYS A 278 8.60 -12.53 19.09
CA LYS A 278 7.84 -13.67 18.51
C LYS A 278 6.35 -13.58 18.84
N ILE A 279 6.02 -13.30 20.09
CA ILE A 279 4.64 -13.12 20.57
C ILE A 279 3.99 -11.92 19.83
N PHE A 280 4.71 -10.80 19.68
CA PHE A 280 4.29 -9.65 18.87
C PHE A 280 3.95 -10.04 17.41
N ALA A 281 4.83 -10.78 16.74
CA ALA A 281 4.61 -11.21 15.36
C ALA A 281 3.38 -12.14 15.26
N ALA A 282 3.21 -13.09 16.18
CA ALA A 282 2.03 -13.95 16.25
C ALA A 282 0.74 -13.15 16.45
N CYS A 283 0.71 -12.18 17.38
CA CYS A 283 -0.43 -11.30 17.60
C CYS A 283 -0.77 -10.47 16.34
N CYS A 284 0.22 -9.91 15.65
CA CYS A 284 -0.02 -9.14 14.41
C CYS A 284 -0.63 -10.00 13.30
N TRP A 285 -0.13 -11.22 13.08
CA TRP A 285 -0.68 -12.13 12.07
C TRP A 285 -2.05 -12.70 12.45
N LEU A 286 -2.30 -12.96 13.74
CA LEU A 286 -3.62 -13.37 14.24
C LEU A 286 -4.65 -12.24 14.12
N GLY A 287 -4.27 -11.00 14.43
CA GLY A 287 -5.11 -9.82 14.20
C GLY A 287 -5.52 -9.70 12.73
N ALA A 288 -4.55 -9.79 11.81
CA ALA A 288 -4.82 -9.78 10.37
C ALA A 288 -5.65 -10.98 9.89
N ALA A 289 -5.49 -12.17 10.49
CA ALA A 289 -6.31 -13.33 10.19
C ALA A 289 -7.77 -13.14 10.64
N GLU A 290 -7.99 -12.62 11.86
CA GLU A 290 -9.34 -12.41 12.39
C GLU A 290 -10.07 -11.22 11.75
N MET A 291 -9.34 -10.22 11.24
CA MET A 291 -9.91 -9.21 10.33
C MET A 291 -10.50 -9.83 9.05
N LEU A 292 -9.89 -10.90 8.52
CA LEU A 292 -10.35 -11.58 7.30
C LEU A 292 -11.37 -12.70 7.58
N SER A 293 -11.41 -13.24 8.80
CA SER A 293 -12.46 -14.17 9.25
C SER A 293 -13.78 -13.44 9.53
N GLY A 294 -13.71 -12.15 9.88
CA GLY A 294 -14.84 -11.34 10.37
C GLY A 294 -14.94 -11.27 11.89
N ASN A 295 -14.04 -11.94 12.63
CA ASN A 295 -13.96 -11.88 14.09
C ASN A 295 -13.30 -10.57 14.58
N VAL A 296 -14.02 -9.47 14.37
CA VAL A 296 -13.62 -8.10 14.74
C VAL A 296 -13.12 -8.00 16.19
N HIS A 297 -13.79 -8.68 17.13
CA HIS A 297 -13.46 -8.57 18.55
C HIS A 297 -12.10 -9.21 18.86
N ALA A 298 -11.80 -10.40 18.32
CA ALA A 298 -10.48 -11.00 18.46
C ALA A 298 -9.39 -10.18 17.75
N ALA A 299 -9.68 -9.57 16.60
CA ALA A 299 -8.75 -8.66 15.94
C ALA A 299 -8.37 -7.46 16.82
N ILE A 300 -9.34 -6.84 17.49
CA ILE A 300 -9.10 -5.76 18.46
C ILE A 300 -8.24 -6.24 19.63
N VAL A 301 -8.55 -7.42 20.21
CA VAL A 301 -7.77 -8.02 21.30
C VAL A 301 -6.31 -8.26 20.89
N HIS A 302 -6.07 -8.83 19.71
CA HIS A 302 -4.72 -9.09 19.21
C HIS A 302 -3.93 -7.80 18.92
N LEU A 303 -4.56 -6.78 18.33
CA LEU A 303 -3.89 -5.50 18.06
C LEU A 303 -3.61 -4.69 19.34
N THR A 304 -4.51 -4.79 20.34
CA THR A 304 -4.31 -4.22 21.68
C THR A 304 -3.17 -4.93 22.42
N ALA A 305 -3.05 -6.25 22.28
CA ALA A 305 -1.92 -7.00 22.79
C ALA A 305 -0.61 -6.60 22.09
N SER A 306 -0.61 -6.42 20.75
CA SER A 306 0.56 -5.92 20.01
C SER A 306 1.02 -4.55 20.50
N ARG A 307 0.11 -3.60 20.79
CA ARG A 307 0.44 -2.31 21.41
C ARG A 307 1.17 -2.49 22.74
N LYS A 308 0.62 -3.28 23.66
CA LYS A 308 1.23 -3.53 24.98
C LYS A 308 2.60 -4.20 24.89
N ILE A 309 2.83 -5.02 23.87
CA ILE A 309 4.14 -5.64 23.63
C ILE A 309 5.13 -4.62 23.04
N ILE A 310 4.69 -3.70 22.16
CA ILE A 310 5.54 -2.59 21.68
C ILE A 310 5.97 -1.71 22.88
N GLU A 311 5.03 -1.32 23.73
CA GLU A 311 5.30 -0.58 24.98
C GLU A 311 6.32 -1.33 25.85
N SER A 312 6.13 -2.64 26.06
CA SER A 312 7.04 -3.53 26.81
C SER A 312 8.42 -3.73 26.14
N MET A 313 8.56 -3.47 24.85
CA MET A 313 9.82 -3.58 24.10
C MET A 313 10.61 -2.26 24.05
N GLY A 314 10.19 -1.23 24.78
CA GLY A 314 10.81 0.11 24.75
C GLY A 314 10.20 1.06 23.71
N GLY A 315 8.99 0.76 23.23
CA GLY A 315 8.26 1.58 22.27
C GLY A 315 8.60 1.28 20.80
N TRP A 316 8.14 2.18 19.92
CA TRP A 316 8.16 1.96 18.47
C TRP A 316 9.55 1.93 17.83
N SER A 317 10.59 2.36 18.54
CA SER A 317 12.01 2.25 18.13
C SER A 317 12.48 0.79 18.02
N ALA A 318 11.89 -0.14 18.77
CA ALA A 318 12.23 -1.56 18.72
C ALA A 318 11.65 -2.30 17.49
N ILE A 319 10.70 -1.68 16.78
CA ILE A 319 9.97 -2.25 15.64
C ILE A 319 10.60 -1.76 14.33
N GLY A 320 10.86 -2.66 13.38
CA GLY A 320 11.43 -2.25 12.10
C GLY A 320 10.45 -1.38 11.30
N ARG A 321 10.93 -0.32 10.64
CA ARG A 321 10.09 0.61 9.84
C ARG A 321 9.04 -0.12 8.98
N MET A 322 9.45 -1.16 8.26
CA MET A 322 8.55 -1.98 7.43
C MET A 322 7.44 -2.69 8.23
N GLU A 323 7.76 -3.21 9.42
CA GLU A 323 6.78 -3.83 10.33
C GLU A 323 5.81 -2.78 10.88
N LYS A 324 6.32 -1.60 11.27
CA LYS A 324 5.52 -0.45 11.73
C LYS A 324 4.54 0.02 10.65
N GLU A 325 5.02 0.27 9.42
CA GLU A 325 4.19 0.75 8.30
C GLU A 325 3.05 -0.20 7.94
N ILE A 326 3.30 -1.52 7.96
CA ILE A 326 2.28 -2.55 7.66
C ILE A 326 1.27 -2.66 8.81
N LEU A 327 1.73 -2.69 10.07
CA LEU A 327 0.86 -2.81 11.25
C LEU A 327 -0.08 -1.61 11.37
N LEU A 328 0.43 -0.39 11.21
CA LEU A 328 -0.38 0.84 11.30
C LEU A 328 -1.41 0.92 10.18
N GLY A 329 -1.04 0.53 8.96
CA GLY A 329 -1.99 0.42 7.84
C GLY A 329 -3.14 -0.56 8.14
N ALA A 330 -2.85 -1.69 8.80
CA ALA A 330 -3.88 -2.63 9.24
C ALA A 330 -4.75 -2.08 10.40
N VAL A 331 -4.14 -1.41 11.39
CA VAL A 331 -4.82 -0.85 12.56
C VAL A 331 -5.78 0.28 12.17
N VAL A 332 -5.32 1.26 11.38
CA VAL A 332 -6.16 2.36 10.89
C VAL A 332 -7.15 1.88 9.82
N GLY A 333 -6.78 0.84 9.04
CA GLY A 333 -7.70 0.15 8.15
C GLY A 333 -8.87 -0.52 8.88
N LEU A 334 -8.61 -1.21 9.99
CA LEU A 334 -9.64 -1.80 10.85
C LEU A 334 -10.53 -0.70 11.44
N ALA A 335 -9.94 0.31 12.07
CA ALA A 335 -10.68 1.41 12.69
C ALA A 335 -11.60 2.14 11.67
N ALA A 336 -11.13 2.29 10.42
CA ALA A 336 -11.96 2.82 9.32
C ALA A 336 -13.09 1.87 8.91
N ALA A 337 -12.87 0.55 8.89
CA ALA A 337 -13.93 -0.42 8.63
C ALA A 337 -15.03 -0.35 9.71
N LEU A 338 -14.64 -0.25 10.99
CA LEU A 338 -15.54 -0.29 12.15
C LEU A 338 -16.21 1.04 12.52
N ARG A 339 -15.71 2.18 12.02
CA ARG A 339 -16.09 3.53 12.49
C ARG A 339 -15.78 3.75 13.98
N THR A 340 -14.58 3.34 14.37
CA THR A 340 -14.03 3.56 15.71
C THR A 340 -12.74 4.37 15.64
N ARG A 341 -12.29 4.89 16.80
CA ARG A 341 -10.93 5.39 16.98
C ARG A 341 -9.93 4.22 16.87
N PRO A 342 -8.71 4.41 16.32
CA PRO A 342 -7.66 3.39 16.34
C PRO A 342 -7.22 2.99 17.75
N VAL A 343 -6.69 1.77 17.91
CA VAL A 343 -6.22 1.25 19.22
C VAL A 343 -4.81 1.71 19.62
N MET A 344 -4.17 2.55 18.81
CA MET A 344 -2.80 3.06 18.99
C MET A 344 -2.82 4.59 18.89
N GLU A 345 -2.04 5.27 19.72
CA GLU A 345 -2.02 6.74 19.77
C GLU A 345 -1.42 7.31 18.48
N ILE A 346 -1.99 8.42 17.99
CA ILE A 346 -1.56 9.00 16.70
C ILE A 346 -0.14 9.58 16.80
N GLY A 347 0.21 10.18 17.93
CA GLY A 347 1.53 10.76 18.19
C GLY A 347 2.68 9.75 18.19
N ASP A 348 2.40 8.45 18.39
CA ASP A 348 3.40 7.39 18.29
C ASP A 348 3.94 7.20 16.86
N PHE A 349 3.18 7.61 15.85
CA PHE A 349 3.43 7.21 14.46
C PHE A 349 3.18 8.25 13.38
N ASP A 350 2.63 9.42 13.71
CA ASP A 350 2.76 10.59 12.86
C ASP A 350 4.26 10.96 12.72
N PRO A 351 4.82 11.07 11.51
CA PRO A 351 6.18 11.57 11.32
C PRO A 351 6.33 13.08 11.59
N GLY A 352 5.23 13.79 11.88
CA GLY A 352 5.22 15.26 12.01
C GLY A 352 5.02 15.94 10.66
N SER A 353 5.08 17.28 10.64
CA SER A 353 5.07 18.02 9.37
C SER A 353 6.32 17.70 8.55
N TRP A 354 6.30 17.98 7.24
CA TRP A 354 7.50 17.86 6.41
C TRP A 354 8.60 18.84 6.85
N ARG A 355 8.22 20.01 7.39
CA ARG A 355 9.17 21.04 7.86
C ARG A 355 9.95 20.59 9.09
N ASP A 356 9.29 19.87 9.99
CA ASP A 356 9.89 19.35 11.23
C ASP A 356 10.57 17.98 11.04
N TYR A 357 10.39 17.35 9.87
CA TYR A 357 10.88 16.00 9.62
C TYR A 357 12.41 15.99 9.45
N PRO A 358 13.16 15.18 10.23
CA PRO A 358 14.62 15.13 10.16
C PRO A 358 15.11 14.39 8.91
N TRP A 359 15.00 15.05 7.75
CA TRP A 359 15.46 14.53 6.46
C TRP A 359 16.96 14.82 6.26
N SER A 360 17.79 13.78 6.31
CA SER A 360 19.18 13.85 5.85
C SER A 360 19.24 13.77 4.32
N THR A 361 19.57 14.88 3.66
CA THR A 361 19.91 14.88 2.23
C THR A 361 21.19 14.07 2.02
N GLU A 362 21.13 12.97 1.25
CA GLU A 362 22.33 12.20 0.91
C GLU A 362 23.04 12.80 -0.30
N SER A 363 24.37 12.62 -0.40
CA SER A 363 25.18 13.07 -1.55
C SER A 363 24.76 12.45 -2.90
N ASN A 364 23.83 11.50 -2.90
CA ASN A 364 23.27 10.83 -4.09
C ASN A 364 21.86 11.33 -4.47
N ASP A 365 21.27 12.25 -3.69
CA ASP A 365 19.97 12.84 -4.02
C ASP A 365 20.09 13.84 -5.19
N PRO A 366 19.08 13.95 -6.07
CA PRO A 366 19.10 14.94 -7.14
C PRO A 366 19.13 16.36 -6.54
N PRO A 367 20.03 17.28 -6.96
CA PRO A 367 20.05 18.64 -6.40
C PRO A 367 18.73 19.39 -6.62
N THR A 368 18.03 19.09 -7.72
CA THR A 368 16.68 19.63 -7.98
C THR A 368 15.63 19.18 -6.97
N LEU A 369 15.81 18.02 -6.31
CA LEU A 369 14.87 17.51 -5.31
C LEU A 369 14.90 18.37 -4.05
N CYS A 370 16.09 18.80 -3.63
CA CYS A 370 16.26 19.69 -2.48
C CYS A 370 15.64 21.07 -2.76
N GLU A 371 15.88 21.65 -3.94
CA GLU A 371 15.29 22.94 -4.32
C GLU A 371 13.77 22.86 -4.51
N ASP A 372 13.25 21.79 -5.14
CA ASP A 372 11.81 21.56 -5.23
C ASP A 372 11.14 21.45 -3.85
N LEU A 373 11.80 20.82 -2.87
CA LEU A 373 11.28 20.69 -1.51
C LEU A 373 11.32 22.01 -0.74
N LYS A 374 12.34 22.85 -0.94
CA LYS A 374 12.38 24.23 -0.39
C LYS A 374 11.27 25.11 -0.97
N LEU A 375 11.02 24.99 -2.28
CA LEU A 375 9.93 25.72 -2.96
C LEU A 375 8.54 25.21 -2.55
N ALA A 376 8.41 23.92 -2.27
CA ALA A 376 7.21 23.30 -1.74
C ALA A 376 6.92 23.69 -0.28
N PHE A 377 7.97 23.83 0.55
CA PHE A 377 7.87 24.06 1.99
C PHE A 377 8.77 25.25 2.41
N PRO A 378 8.44 26.48 2.01
CA PRO A 378 9.22 27.66 2.38
C PRO A 378 9.18 27.90 3.89
N GLU A 379 10.31 28.30 4.48
CA GLU A 379 10.45 28.51 5.93
C GLU A 379 9.42 29.49 6.48
N THR A 380 9.20 30.62 5.79
CA THR A 380 8.09 31.53 6.06
C THR A 380 6.75 30.88 5.73
N ALA A 381 5.85 30.83 6.73
CA ALA A 381 4.45 30.50 6.48
C ALA A 381 3.82 31.60 5.59
N PRO A 382 2.99 31.26 4.59
CA PRO A 382 2.17 32.24 3.91
C PRO A 382 1.18 32.87 4.89
N SER A 383 0.81 34.15 4.69
CA SER A 383 -0.25 34.79 5.47
C SER A 383 -1.53 33.96 5.45
N GLU A 384 -2.24 33.91 6.58
CA GLU A 384 -3.54 33.26 6.66
C GLU A 384 -4.49 33.84 5.59
N SER A 385 -5.10 32.96 4.79
CA SER A 385 -6.12 33.35 3.84
C SER A 385 -7.35 33.87 4.61
N SER A 386 -7.68 35.15 4.45
CA SER A 386 -8.76 35.84 5.15
C SER A 386 -10.17 35.48 4.63
N GLY A 387 -10.36 34.22 4.24
CA GLY A 387 -11.65 33.68 3.82
C GLY A 387 -12.48 33.28 5.04
N SER A 388 -13.65 33.92 5.21
CA SER A 388 -14.66 33.39 6.14
C SER A 388 -15.12 32.01 5.66
N THR A 389 -15.04 31.02 6.55
CA THR A 389 -15.48 29.64 6.33
C THR A 389 -16.17 29.11 7.59
N SER A 390 -17.15 28.22 7.43
CA SER A 390 -17.80 27.54 8.55
C SER A 390 -17.04 26.28 9.03
N ILE A 391 -15.82 26.07 8.53
CA ILE A 391 -14.96 24.92 8.84
C ILE A 391 -14.46 25.05 10.28
N SER A 392 -14.74 24.06 11.13
CA SER A 392 -14.28 24.08 12.52
C SER A 392 -12.75 23.94 12.61
N PRO A 393 -12.09 24.49 13.66
CA PRO A 393 -10.62 24.50 13.76
C PRO A 393 -9.97 23.12 13.67
N ALA A 394 -10.64 22.09 14.18
CA ALA A 394 -10.18 20.70 14.10
C ALA A 394 -10.14 20.18 12.64
N LEU A 395 -11.14 20.53 11.82
CA LEU A 395 -11.14 20.17 10.41
C LEU A 395 -10.18 21.04 9.59
N LYS A 396 -10.02 22.33 9.91
CA LYS A 396 -9.00 23.20 9.29
C LYS A 396 -7.60 22.61 9.47
N ALA A 397 -7.25 22.15 10.67
CA ALA A 397 -5.96 21.48 10.93
C ALA A 397 -5.76 20.21 10.08
N ILE A 398 -6.80 19.38 9.94
CA ILE A 398 -6.77 18.19 9.06
C ILE A 398 -6.63 18.60 7.58
N PHE A 399 -7.17 19.75 7.16
CA PHE A 399 -6.97 20.27 5.80
C PHE A 399 -5.52 20.72 5.57
N GLU A 400 -4.87 21.41 6.52
CA GLU A 400 -3.46 21.78 6.34
C GLU A 400 -2.56 20.54 6.22
N ASP A 401 -2.77 19.51 7.06
CA ASP A 401 -2.11 18.20 6.93
C ASP A 401 -2.32 17.58 5.53
N MET A 402 -3.51 17.73 4.94
CA MET A 402 -3.82 17.21 3.60
C MET A 402 -3.24 18.08 2.48
N ARG A 403 -3.12 19.40 2.64
CA ARG A 403 -2.45 20.28 1.66
C ARG A 403 -0.96 19.94 1.56
N GLU A 404 -0.31 19.72 2.68
CA GLU A 404 1.07 19.22 2.75
C GLU A 404 1.23 17.90 1.97
N LEU A 405 0.30 16.96 2.16
CA LEU A 405 0.27 15.70 1.41
C LEU A 405 0.04 15.88 -0.09
N LEU A 406 -0.81 16.82 -0.53
CA LEU A 406 -1.05 17.10 -1.96
C LEU A 406 0.21 17.63 -2.66
N VAL A 407 0.96 18.50 -2.00
CA VAL A 407 2.26 18.99 -2.50
C VAL A 407 3.26 17.85 -2.64
N ILE A 408 3.28 16.91 -1.68
CA ILE A 408 4.11 15.71 -1.76
C ILE A 408 3.68 14.74 -2.88
N GLU A 409 2.38 14.56 -3.15
CA GLU A 409 1.96 13.71 -4.28
C GLU A 409 2.44 14.25 -5.64
N GLU A 410 2.43 15.57 -5.87
CA GLU A 410 3.04 16.15 -7.09
C GLU A 410 4.54 15.84 -7.21
N LEU A 411 5.30 15.93 -6.11
CA LEU A 411 6.71 15.58 -6.10
C LEU A 411 6.94 14.08 -6.37
N LYS A 412 6.07 13.19 -5.90
CA LYS A 412 6.11 11.76 -6.29
C LYS A 412 5.90 11.55 -7.78
N PHE A 413 4.97 12.27 -8.41
CA PHE A 413 4.80 12.19 -9.86
C PHE A 413 6.04 12.73 -10.60
N LYS A 414 6.65 13.82 -10.12
CA LYS A 414 7.88 14.40 -10.69
C LYS A 414 9.09 13.47 -10.57
N TYR A 415 9.22 12.75 -9.46
CA TYR A 415 10.38 11.90 -9.13
C TYR A 415 10.12 10.40 -9.19
N ALA A 416 8.99 9.94 -9.75
CA ALA A 416 8.58 8.53 -9.81
C ALA A 416 9.67 7.55 -10.31
N THR A 417 10.48 7.96 -11.28
CA THR A 417 11.56 7.15 -11.88
C THR A 417 12.89 7.21 -11.10
N SER A 418 13.00 8.09 -10.10
CA SER A 418 14.22 8.27 -9.30
C SER A 418 14.43 7.11 -8.34
N LYS A 419 15.68 6.64 -8.29
CA LYS A 419 16.15 5.57 -7.40
C LYS A 419 16.83 6.08 -6.12
N SER A 420 16.88 7.40 -5.95
CA SER A 420 17.50 8.05 -4.79
C SER A 420 16.83 7.68 -3.46
N SER A 421 17.60 7.82 -2.39
CA SER A 421 17.24 7.64 -0.99
C SER A 421 16.15 8.64 -0.60
N GLY A 422 16.35 9.94 -0.83
CA GLY A 422 15.38 11.00 -0.56
C GLY A 422 14.06 10.85 -1.33
N THR A 423 14.08 10.40 -2.59
CA THR A 423 12.82 10.05 -3.28
C THR A 423 12.09 8.90 -2.58
N THR A 424 12.82 7.87 -2.13
CA THR A 424 12.22 6.76 -1.39
C THR A 424 11.65 7.23 -0.05
N GLU A 425 12.33 8.16 0.61
CA GLU A 425 11.91 8.76 1.87
C GLU A 425 10.59 9.53 1.74
N ILE A 426 10.39 10.28 0.65
CA ILE A 426 9.12 10.95 0.34
C ILE A 426 7.95 9.94 0.30
N PHE A 427 8.14 8.76 -0.30
CA PHE A 427 7.12 7.71 -0.30
C PHE A 427 6.86 7.10 1.09
N ARG A 428 7.87 7.05 1.97
CA ARG A 428 7.76 6.47 3.32
C ARG A 428 7.13 7.44 4.31
N TRP A 429 7.63 8.68 4.39
CA TRP A 429 7.05 9.75 5.19
C TRP A 429 5.57 9.94 4.85
N SER A 430 5.23 10.08 3.55
CA SER A 430 3.84 10.32 3.14
C SER A 430 2.92 9.13 3.35
N HIS A 431 3.44 7.90 3.41
CA HIS A 431 2.65 6.75 3.87
C HIS A 431 2.30 6.91 5.35
N ALA A 432 3.31 7.11 6.21
CA ALA A 432 3.10 7.26 7.66
C ALA A 432 2.20 8.46 7.99
N ARG A 433 2.46 9.62 7.36
CA ARG A 433 1.66 10.84 7.48
C ARG A 433 0.20 10.60 7.07
N LYS A 434 -0.06 9.96 5.91
CA LYS A 434 -1.43 9.60 5.52
C LYS A 434 -2.13 8.73 6.54
N VAL A 435 -1.45 7.74 7.10
CA VAL A 435 -2.02 6.87 8.13
C VAL A 435 -2.34 7.64 9.42
N ALA A 436 -1.53 8.63 9.81
CA ALA A 436 -1.82 9.52 10.93
C ALA A 436 -2.99 10.50 10.67
N VAL A 437 -3.03 11.13 9.50
CA VAL A 437 -4.13 12.03 9.08
C VAL A 437 -5.46 11.27 9.00
N ARG A 438 -5.45 10.04 8.49
CA ARG A 438 -6.61 9.12 8.48
C ARG A 438 -7.10 8.76 9.88
N ALA A 439 -6.19 8.66 10.85
CA ALA A 439 -6.51 8.44 12.25
C ALA A 439 -7.11 9.70 12.90
N ARG A 440 -6.57 10.91 12.64
CA ARG A 440 -7.20 12.18 13.08
C ARG A 440 -8.61 12.33 12.50
N GLY A 441 -8.76 12.10 11.21
CA GLY A 441 -10.06 12.07 10.53
C GLY A 441 -10.98 10.91 10.95
N LEU A 442 -10.51 9.95 11.77
CA LEU A 442 -11.37 8.96 12.44
C LEU A 442 -11.80 9.45 13.82
N HIS A 443 -10.88 10.02 14.62
CA HIS A 443 -11.22 10.63 15.90
C HIS A 443 -12.30 11.69 15.70
N TYR A 444 -12.04 12.68 14.84
CA TYR A 444 -12.99 13.73 14.50
C TYR A 444 -14.36 13.20 14.02
N CYS A 445 -14.37 12.12 13.24
CA CYS A 445 -15.61 11.46 12.79
C CYS A 445 -16.39 10.80 13.96
N CYS A 446 -15.69 10.21 14.93
CA CYS A 446 -16.30 9.70 16.17
C CYS A 446 -16.78 10.84 17.08
N ASP A 447 -15.96 11.90 17.24
CA ASP A 447 -16.26 13.06 18.07
C ASP A 447 -17.57 13.74 17.60
N LEU A 448 -17.75 13.92 16.29
CA LEU A 448 -18.99 14.45 15.71
C LEU A 448 -20.22 13.54 15.91
N VAL A 449 -20.05 12.21 15.87
CA VAL A 449 -21.14 11.25 16.13
C VAL A 449 -21.51 11.20 17.62
N GLU A 450 -20.54 11.37 18.52
CA GLU A 450 -20.77 11.43 19.95
C GLU A 450 -21.42 12.75 20.36
N ALA A 451 -20.92 13.89 19.85
CA ALA A 451 -21.57 15.19 20.02
C ALA A 451 -23.01 15.18 19.47
N ALA A 452 -23.25 14.65 18.27
CA ALA A 452 -24.59 14.56 17.70
C ALA A 452 -25.57 13.75 18.57
N LYS A 453 -25.10 12.70 19.25
CA LYS A 453 -25.91 11.93 20.22
C LYS A 453 -26.21 12.70 21.50
N MET A 454 -25.21 13.42 22.06
CA MET A 454 -25.40 14.23 23.26
C MET A 454 -26.34 15.42 23.01
N ASP A 455 -26.22 16.06 21.85
CA ASP A 455 -27.03 17.20 21.43
C ASP A 455 -28.45 16.82 20.96
N GLY A 456 -28.79 15.53 20.92
CA GLY A 456 -30.06 15.04 20.36
C GLY A 456 -30.26 15.33 18.86
N LYS A 457 -29.17 15.59 18.12
CA LYS A 457 -29.20 15.92 16.69
C LYS A 457 -29.68 14.71 15.87
N PRO A 458 -30.39 14.94 14.74
CA PRO A 458 -30.93 13.85 13.94
C PRO A 458 -29.80 12.96 13.36
N MET A 459 -30.02 11.64 13.47
CA MET A 459 -29.09 10.60 13.01
C MET A 459 -29.79 9.71 11.97
N THR A 460 -29.03 9.16 11.03
CA THR A 460 -29.49 8.08 10.14
C THR A 460 -28.56 6.86 10.23
N VAL A 461 -29.00 5.73 9.69
CA VAL A 461 -28.24 4.47 9.66
C VAL A 461 -28.16 3.96 8.22
N VAL A 462 -26.95 3.84 7.69
CA VAL A 462 -26.69 3.35 6.34
C VAL A 462 -25.97 2.00 6.40
N SER A 463 -26.62 0.96 5.87
CA SER A 463 -26.09 -0.40 5.80
C SER A 463 -25.61 -0.71 4.38
N ALA A 464 -24.29 -0.73 4.18
CA ALA A 464 -23.71 -1.19 2.92
C ALA A 464 -23.90 -2.72 2.74
N PRO A 465 -23.99 -3.25 1.50
CA PRO A 465 -24.11 -4.70 1.28
C PRO A 465 -22.94 -5.50 1.87
N ASN A 466 -23.23 -6.37 2.84
CA ASN A 466 -22.25 -7.10 3.67
C ASN A 466 -21.36 -6.21 4.57
N GLY A 467 -21.72 -4.95 4.79
CA GLY A 467 -21.02 -4.03 5.68
C GLY A 467 -21.62 -3.98 7.09
N ILE A 468 -20.86 -3.39 8.03
CA ILE A 468 -21.39 -2.93 9.31
C ILE A 468 -22.26 -1.68 9.05
N ALA A 469 -23.36 -1.55 9.79
CA ALA A 469 -24.26 -0.40 9.68
C ALA A 469 -23.58 0.88 10.22
N SER A 470 -23.37 1.88 9.36
CA SER A 470 -22.80 3.18 9.73
C SER A 470 -23.89 4.07 10.35
N GLN A 471 -23.70 4.51 11.60
CA GLN A 471 -24.45 5.63 12.16
C GLN A 471 -23.88 6.95 11.63
N LEU A 472 -24.73 7.79 11.03
CA LEU A 472 -24.34 9.06 10.40
C LEU A 472 -25.08 10.22 11.05
N ALA A 473 -24.35 11.28 11.41
CA ALA A 473 -24.97 12.52 11.89
C ALA A 473 -25.48 13.37 10.72
N LEU A 474 -26.72 13.84 10.80
CA LEU A 474 -27.33 14.67 9.76
C LEU A 474 -26.95 16.14 9.99
N THR A 475 -25.66 16.45 9.82
CA THR A 475 -25.09 17.80 9.98
C THR A 475 -24.12 18.14 8.85
N TYR A 476 -24.02 19.42 8.49
CA TYR A 476 -23.07 19.90 7.48
C TYR A 476 -21.60 19.61 7.84
N GLU A 477 -21.26 19.70 9.13
CA GLU A 477 -19.92 19.41 9.63
C GLU A 477 -19.55 17.92 9.48
N PHE A 478 -20.51 17.02 9.65
CA PHE A 478 -20.34 15.59 9.37
C PHE A 478 -20.30 15.31 7.86
N ALA A 479 -21.06 16.05 7.04
CA ALA A 479 -20.98 15.97 5.58
C ALA A 479 -19.60 16.42 5.06
N LEU A 480 -19.03 17.51 5.61
CA LEU A 480 -17.65 17.95 5.37
C LEU A 480 -16.64 16.87 5.79
N CYS A 481 -16.84 16.23 6.94
CA CYS A 481 -16.00 15.11 7.38
C CYS A 481 -16.09 13.92 6.40
N LEU A 482 -17.27 13.58 5.88
CA LEU A 482 -17.42 12.52 4.89
C LEU A 482 -16.77 12.88 3.55
N ALA A 483 -16.88 14.13 3.09
CA ALA A 483 -16.21 14.63 1.89
C ALA A 483 -14.68 14.56 2.03
N MET A 484 -14.12 14.98 3.18
CA MET A 484 -12.70 14.85 3.50
C MET A 484 -12.22 13.39 3.47
N ARG A 485 -12.99 12.47 4.04
CA ARG A 485 -12.66 11.03 4.03
C ARG A 485 -12.82 10.40 2.65
N CYS A 486 -13.74 10.90 1.83
CA CYS A 486 -13.88 10.50 0.44
C CYS A 486 -12.68 10.97 -0.38
N PHE A 487 -12.27 12.24 -0.22
CA PHE A 487 -11.09 12.85 -0.83
C PHE A 487 -9.81 12.07 -0.50
N ASP A 488 -9.56 11.73 0.77
CA ASP A 488 -8.42 10.90 1.18
C ASP A 488 -8.31 9.61 0.36
N ARG A 489 -9.45 8.92 0.17
CA ARG A 489 -9.45 7.59 -0.46
C ARG A 489 -9.32 7.68 -1.96
N CYS A 490 -9.99 8.63 -2.61
CA CYS A 490 -9.89 8.77 -4.05
C CYS A 490 -8.60 9.45 -4.52
N ILE A 491 -8.09 10.45 -3.79
CA ILE A 491 -6.91 11.26 -4.19
C ILE A 491 -5.58 10.69 -3.69
N PHE A 492 -5.54 9.89 -2.62
CA PHE A 492 -4.26 9.41 -2.06
C PHE A 492 -4.02 7.89 -2.12
N GLU A 493 -5.00 7.08 -2.54
CA GLU A 493 -4.92 5.61 -2.39
C GLU A 493 -5.62 4.79 -3.49
N GLU A 494 -6.94 4.89 -3.66
CA GLU A 494 -7.69 3.92 -4.48
C GLU A 494 -7.47 4.10 -5.99
N HIS A 495 -7.13 5.30 -6.46
CA HIS A 495 -6.71 5.54 -7.84
C HIS A 495 -5.36 4.87 -8.19
N TYR A 496 -4.51 4.58 -7.19
CA TYR A 496 -3.29 3.79 -7.35
C TYR A 496 -3.52 2.27 -7.29
N GLN A 497 -4.73 1.80 -6.93
CA GLN A 497 -4.98 0.36 -6.76
C GLN A 497 -5.26 -0.37 -8.09
N PRO A 498 -4.62 -1.54 -8.33
CA PRO A 498 -4.71 -2.23 -9.61
C PRO A 498 -6.14 -2.74 -9.91
N GLY A 499 -6.67 -2.29 -11.04
CA GLY A 499 -7.97 -2.72 -11.56
C GLY A 499 -9.18 -1.93 -11.05
N GLY A 500 -8.99 -0.85 -10.29
CA GLY A 500 -10.06 0.06 -9.88
C GLY A 500 -11.05 -0.54 -8.88
N VAL A 501 -10.58 -0.80 -7.66
CA VAL A 501 -11.39 -1.37 -6.56
C VAL A 501 -11.71 -0.26 -5.55
N PHE A 502 -12.60 0.65 -5.96
CA PHE A 502 -12.92 1.90 -5.28
C PHE A 502 -13.90 1.71 -4.10
N ARG A 503 -13.60 0.78 -3.19
CA ARG A 503 -14.56 0.33 -2.16
C ARG A 503 -14.80 1.38 -1.09
N GLU A 504 -13.75 2.02 -0.61
CA GLU A 504 -13.86 3.04 0.43
C GLU A 504 -14.45 4.34 -0.14
N SER A 505 -14.01 4.79 -1.31
CA SER A 505 -14.56 6.00 -1.95
C SER A 505 -16.05 5.83 -2.25
N LYS A 506 -16.49 4.67 -2.75
CA LYS A 506 -17.92 4.36 -2.93
C LYS A 506 -18.68 4.33 -1.59
N ARG A 507 -18.07 3.83 -0.51
CA ARG A 507 -18.69 3.82 0.83
C ARG A 507 -18.90 5.23 1.38
N TYR A 508 -17.86 6.07 1.41
CA TYR A 508 -17.99 7.45 1.88
C TYR A 508 -18.92 8.26 0.96
N HIS A 509 -18.93 8.01 -0.35
CA HIS A 509 -19.90 8.61 -1.26
C HIS A 509 -21.35 8.27 -0.91
N MET A 510 -21.71 6.99 -0.75
CA MET A 510 -23.10 6.61 -0.40
C MET A 510 -23.57 7.23 0.91
N GLU A 511 -22.69 7.29 1.91
CA GLU A 511 -22.98 7.94 3.20
C GLU A 511 -23.11 9.46 3.06
N MET A 512 -22.25 10.09 2.25
CA MET A 512 -22.31 11.52 1.94
C MET A 512 -23.58 11.86 1.17
N THR A 513 -24.04 11.00 0.25
CA THR A 513 -25.34 11.15 -0.42
C THR A 513 -26.46 11.11 0.60
N ALA A 514 -26.50 10.09 1.48
CA ALA A 514 -27.56 9.96 2.47
C ALA A 514 -27.64 11.14 3.45
N VAL A 515 -26.49 11.71 3.85
CA VAL A 515 -26.44 12.92 4.69
C VAL A 515 -26.89 14.16 3.89
N MET A 516 -26.40 14.36 2.66
CA MET A 516 -26.78 15.52 1.85
C MET A 516 -28.21 15.46 1.31
N GLU A 517 -28.79 14.28 1.10
CA GLU A 517 -30.21 14.09 0.78
C GLU A 517 -31.12 14.50 1.93
N ALA A 518 -30.72 14.27 3.18
CA ALA A 518 -31.47 14.74 4.34
C ALA A 518 -31.28 16.25 4.61
N LEU A 519 -30.08 16.80 4.37
CA LEU A 519 -29.77 18.21 4.58
C LEU A 519 -30.31 19.16 3.49
N ARG A 520 -30.29 18.73 2.22
CA ARG A 520 -30.82 19.47 1.06
C ARG A 520 -31.56 18.51 0.11
N PRO A 521 -32.81 18.14 0.44
CA PRO A 521 -33.61 17.18 -0.33
C PRO A 521 -33.76 17.53 -1.82
N ALA A 522 -33.84 16.51 -2.67
CA ALA A 522 -33.92 16.67 -4.13
C ALA A 522 -35.23 17.30 -4.67
N ALA A 523 -36.18 17.62 -3.78
CA ALA A 523 -37.44 18.30 -4.08
C ALA A 523 -37.53 19.70 -3.47
N ALA A 524 -36.48 20.18 -2.78
CA ALA A 524 -36.36 21.59 -2.47
C ALA A 524 -35.99 22.35 -3.74
N ASP A 525 -36.57 23.54 -3.95
CA ASP A 525 -36.14 24.43 -5.03
C ASP A 525 -34.65 24.72 -4.91
N PHE A 526 -33.97 24.80 -6.06
CA PHE A 526 -32.56 25.19 -6.12
C PHE A 526 -32.33 26.69 -5.82
N SER A 527 -33.36 27.41 -5.37
CA SER A 527 -33.33 28.82 -5.01
C SER A 527 -32.24 29.10 -3.98
N LEU A 528 -31.17 29.77 -4.41
CA LEU A 528 -30.11 30.21 -3.54
C LEU A 528 -30.61 31.31 -2.59
N VAL A 529 -30.84 30.94 -1.34
CA VAL A 529 -30.55 31.82 -0.21
C VAL A 529 -29.04 31.71 0.03
N PRO A 530 -28.25 32.80 -0.09
CA PRO A 530 -26.81 32.78 0.19
C PRO A 530 -26.48 32.54 1.67
N ASP A 531 -26.50 31.27 2.06
CA ASP A 531 -26.00 30.76 3.35
C ASP A 531 -24.46 30.71 3.31
N GLU A 532 -23.79 31.04 4.42
CA GLU A 532 -22.33 30.93 4.60
C GLU A 532 -21.80 29.56 4.17
N ARG A 533 -22.60 28.50 4.43
CA ARG A 533 -22.27 27.10 4.14
C ARG A 533 -22.46 26.73 2.67
N THR A 534 -22.96 27.62 1.80
CA THR A 534 -23.06 27.34 0.36
C THR A 534 -21.68 27.08 -0.26
N ARG A 535 -20.64 27.71 0.30
CA ARG A 535 -19.23 27.47 -0.02
C ARG A 535 -18.76 26.06 0.38
N ASP A 536 -19.09 25.60 1.58
CA ASP A 536 -18.82 24.23 2.05
C ASP A 536 -19.52 23.20 1.16
N VAL A 537 -20.79 23.45 0.84
CA VAL A 537 -21.63 22.59 0.02
C VAL A 537 -21.08 22.48 -1.42
N LEU A 538 -20.58 23.56 -2.00
CA LEU A 538 -19.90 23.51 -3.30
C LEU A 538 -18.70 22.56 -3.28
N TRP A 539 -17.86 22.61 -2.23
CA TRP A 539 -16.72 21.69 -2.11
C TRP A 539 -17.18 20.24 -1.93
N ILE A 540 -18.15 19.97 -1.04
CA ILE A 540 -18.75 18.62 -0.87
C ILE A 540 -19.23 18.08 -2.23
N TYR A 541 -19.96 18.90 -3.00
CA TYR A 541 -20.46 18.52 -4.32
C TYR A 541 -19.34 18.31 -5.34
N SER A 542 -18.24 19.06 -5.26
CA SER A 542 -17.06 18.85 -6.11
C SER A 542 -16.39 17.49 -5.87
N ILE A 543 -16.34 17.01 -4.61
CA ILE A 543 -15.77 15.69 -4.28
C ILE A 543 -16.71 14.58 -4.72
N GLY A 544 -18.01 14.74 -4.48
CA GLY A 544 -19.02 13.79 -4.95
C GLY A 544 -19.05 13.67 -6.48
N ALA A 545 -19.05 14.80 -7.20
CA ALA A 545 -19.07 14.84 -8.66
C ALA A 545 -17.82 14.21 -9.30
N TYR A 546 -16.65 14.42 -8.70
CA TYR A 546 -15.43 13.72 -9.09
C TYR A 546 -15.56 12.19 -8.92
N VAL A 547 -16.16 11.73 -7.82
CA VAL A 547 -16.36 10.30 -7.55
C VAL A 547 -17.42 9.68 -8.46
N GLU A 548 -18.46 10.43 -8.81
CA GLU A 548 -19.45 10.06 -9.83
C GLU A 548 -18.80 9.85 -11.20
N ASP A 549 -17.99 10.82 -11.69
CA ASP A 549 -17.33 10.71 -12.99
C ASP A 549 -16.23 9.65 -13.02
N VAL A 550 -15.46 9.42 -11.95
CA VAL A 550 -14.27 8.52 -12.04
C VAL A 550 -14.54 7.11 -11.52
N PHE A 551 -15.43 6.89 -10.56
CA PHE A 551 -15.55 5.59 -9.88
C PHE A 551 -16.94 4.94 -9.98
N LEU A 552 -17.99 5.70 -10.30
CA LEU A 552 -19.37 5.20 -10.44
C LEU A 552 -19.83 5.02 -11.90
N ARG A 553 -18.93 5.13 -12.88
CA ARG A 553 -19.23 4.84 -14.29
C ARG A 553 -19.76 3.40 -14.49
N PRO A 554 -20.82 3.18 -15.30
CA PRO A 554 -21.32 1.84 -15.62
C PRO A 554 -20.28 0.90 -16.23
N GLU A 555 -19.31 1.42 -16.97
CA GLU A 555 -18.20 0.65 -17.56
C GLU A 555 -17.24 0.07 -16.50
N LEU A 556 -17.34 0.52 -15.24
CA LEU A 556 -16.61 0.01 -14.08
C LEU A 556 -17.44 -0.97 -13.23
N GLU A 557 -18.65 -1.32 -13.66
CA GLU A 557 -19.46 -2.35 -13.01
C GLU A 557 -18.81 -3.73 -13.11
N ARG A 558 -18.45 -4.28 -11.96
CA ARG A 558 -18.11 -5.69 -11.82
C ARG A 558 -19.36 -6.44 -11.36
N LYS A 559 -19.63 -7.60 -11.97
CA LYS A 559 -20.67 -8.54 -11.52
C LYS A 559 -20.50 -8.84 -10.01
N GLY A 560 -21.34 -8.23 -9.17
CA GLY A 560 -21.33 -8.40 -7.71
C GLY A 560 -21.24 -7.11 -6.89
N ASP A 561 -20.70 -6.02 -7.45
CA ASP A 561 -20.69 -4.69 -6.82
C ASP A 561 -21.76 -3.81 -7.52
N PRO A 562 -23.03 -3.80 -7.07
CA PRO A 562 -24.06 -2.97 -7.69
C PRO A 562 -23.73 -1.48 -7.52
N VAL A 563 -23.59 -0.76 -8.62
CA VAL A 563 -23.66 0.71 -8.59
C VAL A 563 -25.11 1.07 -8.21
N PRO A 564 -25.34 1.88 -7.16
CA PRO A 564 -26.69 2.37 -6.85
C PRO A 564 -27.26 3.09 -8.07
N SER A 565 -28.55 2.95 -8.35
CA SER A 565 -29.26 3.66 -9.43
C SER A 565 -29.44 5.17 -9.16
N GLN A 566 -28.54 5.75 -8.37
CA GLN A 566 -28.47 7.17 -8.08
C GLN A 566 -28.15 7.94 -9.36
N ARG A 567 -29.13 8.71 -9.81
CA ARG A 567 -28.95 9.84 -10.74
C ARG A 567 -27.77 10.68 -10.22
N ARG A 568 -26.96 11.25 -11.12
CA ARG A 568 -25.76 12.08 -10.83
C ARG A 568 -26.07 13.20 -9.83
N PHE A 569 -26.02 12.88 -8.54
CA PHE A 569 -26.60 13.63 -7.44
C PHE A 569 -25.75 14.86 -7.14
N PHE A 570 -24.43 14.65 -7.12
CA PHE A 570 -23.44 15.66 -6.88
C PHE A 570 -23.07 16.41 -8.15
N SER A 571 -22.92 15.73 -9.29
CA SER A 571 -22.54 16.39 -10.55
C SER A 571 -23.58 17.44 -10.97
N THR A 572 -24.88 17.09 -10.97
CA THR A 572 -25.94 18.04 -11.34
C THR A 572 -26.04 19.22 -10.36
N ARG A 573 -25.79 19.00 -9.06
CA ARG A 573 -25.81 20.08 -8.07
C ARG A 573 -24.55 20.93 -8.07
N PHE A 574 -23.39 20.36 -8.40
CA PHE A 574 -22.15 21.09 -8.61
C PHE A 574 -22.31 22.03 -9.82
N SER A 575 -22.78 21.52 -10.96
CA SER A 575 -23.12 22.34 -12.13
C SER A 575 -24.08 23.47 -11.77
N TYR A 576 -25.16 23.19 -11.03
CA TYR A 576 -26.11 24.23 -10.62
C TYR A 576 -25.48 25.29 -9.71
N LEU A 577 -24.77 24.90 -8.65
CA LEU A 577 -24.19 25.87 -7.70
C LEU A 577 -23.10 26.75 -8.31
N VAL A 578 -22.42 26.29 -9.36
CA VAL A 578 -21.48 27.15 -10.11
C VAL A 578 -22.23 28.06 -11.08
N ALA A 579 -23.16 27.52 -11.88
CA ALA A 579 -23.91 28.27 -12.89
C ALA A 579 -24.87 29.32 -12.31
N ALA A 580 -25.32 29.14 -11.07
CA ALA A 580 -26.18 30.10 -10.35
C ALA A 580 -25.39 31.17 -9.56
N ASN A 581 -24.17 31.48 -10.02
CA ASN A 581 -23.31 32.59 -9.60
C ASN A 581 -22.98 32.69 -8.10
N LEU A 582 -21.93 31.96 -7.70
CA LEU A 582 -21.11 32.27 -6.52
C LEU A 582 -19.95 33.23 -6.88
N ASP A 583 -20.22 34.23 -7.72
CA ASP A 583 -19.27 35.22 -8.27
C ASP A 583 -18.04 34.67 -9.03
N PHE A 584 -18.10 33.42 -9.53
CA PHE A 584 -17.01 32.81 -10.32
C PHE A 584 -17.12 33.17 -11.81
N GLY A 585 -16.07 33.76 -12.39
CA GLY A 585 -16.01 34.11 -13.81
C GLY A 585 -15.47 33.00 -14.73
N SER A 586 -14.66 32.07 -14.20
CA SER A 586 -14.21 30.90 -14.93
C SER A 586 -13.94 29.67 -14.04
N PHE A 587 -13.65 28.52 -14.67
CA PHE A 587 -13.29 27.28 -13.98
C PHE A 587 -11.99 27.45 -13.15
N GLU A 588 -11.10 28.30 -13.62
CA GLU A 588 -9.85 28.66 -12.95
C GLU A 588 -10.11 29.49 -11.67
N ASP A 589 -11.24 30.20 -11.56
CA ASP A 589 -11.66 30.86 -10.31
C ASP A 589 -12.23 29.85 -9.31
N VAL A 590 -13.10 28.94 -9.77
CA VAL A 590 -13.65 27.84 -8.94
C VAL A 590 -12.50 26.99 -8.36
N THR A 591 -11.56 26.56 -9.21
CA THR A 591 -10.44 25.70 -8.79
C THR A 591 -9.36 26.43 -7.99
N ARG A 592 -9.25 27.76 -8.10
CA ARG A 592 -8.47 28.60 -7.19
C ARG A 592 -9.10 28.63 -5.81
N PHE A 593 -10.39 28.98 -5.74
CA PHE A 593 -11.17 29.00 -4.51
C PHE A 593 -11.15 27.67 -3.75
N LEU A 594 -11.42 26.54 -4.44
CA LEU A 594 -11.40 25.20 -3.81
C LEU A 594 -10.01 24.82 -3.28
N ARG A 595 -8.93 25.32 -3.88
CA ARG A 595 -7.55 25.06 -3.46
C ARG A 595 -7.11 25.91 -2.26
N GLU A 596 -7.48 27.19 -2.27
CA GLU A 596 -7.13 28.18 -1.24
C GLU A 596 -7.99 28.02 0.03
N THR A 597 -9.23 27.54 -0.12
CA THR A 597 -10.21 27.46 0.96
C THR A 597 -10.41 26.04 1.48
N TYR A 598 -10.39 25.03 0.59
CA TYR A 598 -10.62 23.61 0.91
C TYR A 598 -9.43 22.75 0.43
N LEU A 599 -9.72 21.57 -0.13
CA LEU A 599 -8.75 20.65 -0.72
C LEU A 599 -9.08 20.44 -2.20
N TYR A 600 -8.09 20.63 -3.07
CA TYR A 600 -8.24 20.45 -4.51
C TYR A 600 -6.98 19.87 -5.15
N PHE A 601 -7.13 18.87 -6.01
CA PHE A 601 -6.03 18.23 -6.73
C PHE A 601 -6.24 18.28 -8.26
N PRO A 602 -5.73 19.31 -8.95
CA PRO A 602 -6.00 19.55 -10.38
C PRO A 602 -5.71 18.34 -11.27
N ARG A 603 -4.56 17.67 -11.05
CA ARG A 603 -4.08 16.48 -11.77
C ARG A 603 -5.11 15.36 -11.89
N LEU A 604 -6.02 15.22 -10.92
CA LEU A 604 -7.10 14.23 -10.96
C LEU A 604 -8.47 14.87 -11.22
N GLN A 605 -8.76 16.03 -10.63
CA GLN A 605 -10.11 16.59 -10.62
C GLN A 605 -10.46 17.49 -11.82
N ASP A 606 -9.48 18.14 -12.47
CA ASP A 606 -9.72 19.09 -13.58
C ASP A 606 -10.56 18.44 -14.69
N THR A 607 -10.10 17.28 -15.16
CA THR A 607 -10.72 16.53 -16.28
C THR A 607 -12.15 16.09 -15.99
N SER A 608 -12.55 15.95 -14.72
CA SER A 608 -13.93 15.60 -14.35
C SER A 608 -14.80 16.82 -14.17
N LEU A 609 -14.35 17.81 -13.37
CA LEU A 609 -15.16 18.97 -13.02
C LEU A 609 -15.27 19.99 -14.15
N LYS A 610 -14.26 20.12 -15.03
CA LYS A 610 -14.33 21.06 -16.17
C LYS A 610 -15.38 20.66 -17.21
N LYS A 611 -15.85 19.41 -17.21
CA LYS A 611 -17.01 18.95 -18.01
C LYS A 611 -18.37 19.32 -17.42
N LEU A 612 -18.39 19.77 -16.16
CA LEU A 612 -19.61 20.05 -15.40
C LEU A 612 -19.86 21.56 -15.25
N VAL A 613 -18.96 22.39 -15.77
CA VAL A 613 -19.12 23.85 -15.77
C VAL A 613 -18.98 24.35 -17.20
N GLU A 614 -20.12 24.56 -17.83
CA GLU A 614 -20.25 25.33 -19.06
C GLU A 614 -20.41 26.81 -18.66
N PHE A 615 -19.59 27.69 -19.26
CA PHE A 615 -19.60 29.15 -19.10
C PHE A 615 -19.94 29.78 -20.46
#